data_AF-E3MKX4-F1
#
_entry.id   AF-E3MKX4-F1
#
_cell.length_a   1.000
_cell.length_b   1.000
_cell.length_c   1.000
_cell.angle_alpha   90.00
_cell.angle_beta   90.00
_cell.angle_gamma   90.00
#
_symmetry.space_group_name_H-M   'P 1'
#
loop_
_entity.id
_entity.type
_entity.pdbx_description
1 polymer ?
#
loop_
_entity_poly.entity_id
_entity_poly.type
_entity_poly.pdbx_seq_one_letter_code
_entity_poly.pdbx_strand_id
1 'polypeptide(L)'
;MSSNFPLFLLPDNVILSVIKSMETVEQMMISILSRKTKKIVSSFNLQSYRFTLGTTESCDLEIRCFDLKIRIDFKIFENRTLREALVTEIPLIVKLYATRIVNNRLESELIGWVNRTFKVRDFIDHFMEILHHDRIDEILVSSNDLYPPESMQQLINGLEIRDLYFSEGNSDVDAMIYLNAIKPTRSFFLDGSPLFVWNHTKMSPFFIQSLDHIRQAKFENFFSSTDFSLYFEKM
;
A
#
# COMPACT_ATOMS: atom_id res chain seq x y z
N MET A 1 -31.64 -6.66 2.48
CA MET A 1 -32.00 -7.22 1.16
C MET A 1 -31.46 -8.64 1.10
N SER A 2 -32.27 -9.64 0.75
CA SER A 2 -31.76 -10.98 0.46
C SER A 2 -31.05 -10.93 -0.89
N SER A 3 -29.79 -11.35 -0.93
CA SER A 3 -29.05 -11.43 -2.19
C SER A 3 -29.56 -12.62 -3.00
N ASN A 4 -29.92 -12.38 -4.26
CA ASN A 4 -30.35 -13.43 -5.20
C ASN A 4 -29.17 -14.20 -5.81
N PHE A 5 -27.94 -13.95 -5.34
CA PHE A 5 -26.76 -14.65 -5.82
C PHE A 5 -26.78 -16.11 -5.32
N PRO A 6 -26.69 -17.12 -6.22
CA PRO A 6 -26.90 -18.53 -5.85
C PRO A 6 -26.05 -19.02 -4.68
N LEU A 7 -24.79 -18.58 -4.58
CA LEU A 7 -23.91 -18.96 -3.47
C LEU A 7 -24.52 -18.60 -2.11
N PHE A 8 -25.21 -17.47 -2.00
CA PHE A 8 -25.77 -17.01 -0.72
C PHE A 8 -27.10 -17.66 -0.35
N LEU A 9 -27.66 -18.49 -1.25
CA LEU A 9 -28.82 -19.33 -0.99
C LEU A 9 -28.44 -20.69 -0.40
N LEU A 10 -27.15 -21.03 -0.40
CA LEU A 10 -26.65 -22.29 0.15
C LEU A 10 -26.55 -22.26 1.69
N PRO A 11 -26.60 -23.43 2.35
CA PRO A 11 -26.30 -23.54 3.78
C PRO A 11 -24.90 -23.01 4.13
N ASP A 12 -24.75 -22.44 5.33
CA ASP A 12 -23.51 -21.77 5.75
C ASP A 12 -22.27 -22.66 5.70
N ASN A 13 -22.41 -23.94 6.05
CA ASN A 13 -21.32 -24.93 5.98
C ASN A 13 -20.87 -25.20 4.53
N VAL A 14 -21.80 -25.15 3.58
CA VAL A 14 -21.49 -25.32 2.15
C VAL A 14 -20.80 -24.07 1.62
N ILE A 15 -21.30 -22.88 1.95
CA ILE A 15 -20.65 -21.60 1.59
C ILE A 15 -19.22 -21.57 2.11
N LEU A 16 -19.02 -21.92 3.39
CA LEU A 16 -17.71 -22.00 4.01
C LEU A 16 -16.78 -22.95 3.23
N SER A 17 -17.27 -24.13 2.86
CA SER A 17 -16.48 -25.13 2.14
C SER A 17 -16.09 -24.65 0.74
N VAL A 18 -17.03 -24.01 0.02
CA VAL A 18 -16.77 -23.43 -1.31
C VAL A 18 -15.72 -22.32 -1.22
N ILE A 19 -15.89 -21.37 -0.31
CA ILE A 19 -14.93 -20.25 -0.15
C ILE A 19 -13.57 -20.77 0.31
N LYS A 20 -13.52 -21.80 1.16
CA LYS A 20 -12.26 -22.42 1.59
C LYS A 20 -11.51 -23.14 0.47
N SER A 21 -12.23 -23.61 -0.55
CA SER A 21 -11.63 -24.26 -1.73
C SER A 21 -11.14 -23.29 -2.81
N MET A 22 -11.52 -22.01 -2.72
CA MET A 22 -11.07 -20.96 -3.65
C MET A 22 -9.59 -20.61 -3.43
N GLU A 23 -8.94 -20.11 -4.46
CA GLU A 23 -7.58 -19.56 -4.34
C GLU A 23 -7.56 -18.28 -3.49
N THR A 24 -6.41 -17.92 -2.93
CA THR A 24 -6.27 -16.75 -2.04
C THR A 24 -6.79 -15.45 -2.66
N VAL A 25 -6.53 -15.22 -3.96
CA VAL A 25 -7.00 -14.01 -4.66
C VAL A 25 -8.52 -14.01 -4.76
N GLU A 26 -9.12 -15.16 -5.08
CA GLU A 26 -10.58 -15.32 -5.14
C GLU A 26 -11.23 -15.13 -3.77
N GLN A 27 -10.61 -15.66 -2.69
CA GLN A 27 -11.04 -15.43 -1.31
C GLN A 27 -11.00 -13.94 -0.95
N MET A 28 -9.92 -13.24 -1.31
CA MET A 28 -9.83 -11.80 -1.11
C MET A 28 -10.90 -11.04 -1.90
N MET A 29 -11.15 -11.40 -3.16
CA MET A 29 -12.17 -10.75 -3.98
C MET A 29 -13.59 -10.99 -3.46
N ILE A 30 -13.92 -12.23 -3.09
CA ILE A 30 -15.26 -12.56 -2.60
C ILE A 30 -15.55 -11.91 -1.25
N SER A 31 -14.52 -11.65 -0.45
CA SER A 31 -14.65 -10.96 0.84
C SER A 31 -15.22 -9.54 0.72
N ILE A 32 -15.02 -8.86 -0.42
CA ILE A 32 -15.51 -7.50 -0.68
C ILE A 32 -17.03 -7.48 -0.89
N LEU A 33 -17.61 -8.59 -1.36
CA LEU A 33 -19.01 -8.62 -1.83
C LEU A 33 -20.05 -8.51 -0.69
N SER A 34 -19.71 -8.93 0.53
CA SER A 34 -20.65 -8.90 1.65
C SER A 34 -19.97 -9.02 3.02
N ARG A 35 -20.65 -8.57 4.07
CA ARG A 35 -20.22 -8.80 5.46
C ARG A 35 -20.10 -10.29 5.80
N LYS A 36 -20.94 -11.13 5.19
CA LYS A 36 -20.94 -12.59 5.42
C LYS A 36 -19.66 -13.21 4.87
N THR A 37 -19.31 -12.91 3.62
CA THR A 37 -18.08 -13.42 2.99
C THR A 37 -16.84 -12.83 3.62
N LYS A 38 -16.84 -11.54 3.98
CA LYS A 38 -15.77 -10.93 4.78
C LYS A 38 -15.49 -11.72 6.05
N LYS A 39 -16.53 -11.98 6.86
CA LYS A 39 -16.38 -12.74 8.12
C LYS A 39 -15.84 -14.16 7.91
N ILE A 40 -16.27 -14.84 6.85
CA ILE A 40 -15.75 -16.17 6.49
C ILE A 40 -14.26 -16.08 6.16
N VAL A 41 -13.87 -15.17 5.27
CA VAL A 41 -12.47 -15.05 4.81
C VAL A 41 -11.56 -14.60 5.96
N SER A 42 -11.99 -13.65 6.80
CA SER A 42 -11.26 -13.28 8.02
C SER A 42 -11.00 -14.47 8.94
N SER A 43 -11.88 -15.48 8.97
CA SER A 43 -11.69 -16.68 9.81
C SER A 43 -10.61 -17.65 9.29
N PHE A 44 -10.12 -17.47 8.06
CA PHE A 44 -9.09 -18.33 7.48
C PHE A 44 -7.68 -17.99 7.98
N ASN A 45 -7.53 -16.90 8.73
CA ASN A 45 -6.25 -16.46 9.28
C ASN A 45 -5.17 -16.32 8.18
N LEU A 46 -5.55 -15.75 7.04
CA LEU A 46 -4.62 -15.39 5.97
C LEU A 46 -3.69 -14.31 6.52
N GLN A 47 -2.40 -14.41 6.22
CA GLN A 47 -1.37 -13.50 6.74
C GLN A 47 -0.66 -12.83 5.57
N SER A 48 -0.56 -11.50 5.63
CA SER A 48 0.38 -10.74 4.83
C SER A 48 1.64 -10.47 5.64
N TYR A 49 2.75 -10.25 4.95
CA TYR A 49 3.98 -9.77 5.58
C TYR A 49 4.37 -8.36 5.15
N ARG A 50 3.66 -7.79 4.17
CA ARG A 50 3.91 -6.43 3.70
C ARG A 50 2.66 -5.75 3.17
N PHE A 51 2.39 -4.54 3.67
CA PHE A 51 1.45 -3.57 3.08
C PHE A 51 2.23 -2.32 2.66
N THR A 52 2.21 -2.01 1.36
CA THR A 52 2.86 -0.82 0.78
C THR A 52 1.82 0.06 0.09
N LEU A 53 1.79 1.35 0.41
CA LEU A 53 1.01 2.35 -0.30
C LEU A 53 1.89 3.15 -1.25
N GLY A 54 1.63 3.05 -2.55
CA GLY A 54 2.26 3.87 -3.58
C GLY A 54 1.61 5.24 -3.67
N THR A 55 2.44 6.28 -3.83
CA THR A 55 1.99 7.66 -3.96
C THR A 55 1.85 8.12 -5.41
N THR A 56 1.65 7.18 -6.34
CA THR A 56 1.37 7.48 -7.75
C THR A 56 0.02 8.19 -7.92
N GLU A 57 -0.30 8.71 -9.11
CA GLU A 57 -1.52 9.49 -9.36
C GLU A 57 -2.80 8.77 -8.90
N SER A 58 -2.86 7.46 -9.11
CA SER A 58 -4.01 6.64 -8.70
C SER A 58 -4.06 6.36 -7.20
N CYS A 59 -2.94 6.50 -6.49
CA CYS A 59 -2.65 5.74 -5.27
C CYS A 59 -2.79 4.23 -5.51
N ASP A 60 -1.79 3.45 -5.14
CA ASP A 60 -1.85 2.01 -5.29
C ASP A 60 -1.54 1.31 -3.97
N LEU A 61 -2.20 0.18 -3.74
CA LEU A 61 -1.98 -0.67 -2.58
C LEU A 61 -1.31 -1.96 -3.04
N GLU A 62 -0.06 -2.17 -2.63
CA GLU A 62 0.64 -3.43 -2.81
C GLU A 62 0.56 -4.25 -1.51
N ILE A 63 0.15 -5.51 -1.64
CA ILE A 63 0.07 -6.49 -0.56
C ILE A 63 0.93 -7.67 -0.95
N ARG A 64 1.76 -8.15 -0.01
CA ARG A 64 2.52 -9.39 -0.20
C ARG A 64 2.13 -10.47 0.80
N CYS A 65 1.81 -11.63 0.26
CA CYS A 65 1.40 -12.83 0.99
C CYS A 65 2.22 -14.02 0.46
N PHE A 66 3.28 -14.44 1.17
CA PHE A 66 4.20 -15.48 0.70
C PHE A 66 4.67 -15.26 -0.75
N ASP A 67 4.35 -16.18 -1.66
CA ASP A 67 4.71 -16.15 -3.09
C ASP A 67 3.74 -15.33 -3.95
N LEU A 68 2.72 -14.73 -3.33
CA LEU A 68 1.70 -13.93 -3.99
C LEU A 68 1.96 -12.43 -3.75
N LYS A 69 2.10 -11.70 -4.84
CA LYS A 69 2.12 -10.24 -4.87
C LYS A 69 0.81 -9.74 -5.46
N ILE A 70 0.12 -8.87 -4.73
CA ILE A 70 -1.13 -8.24 -5.16
C ILE A 70 -0.89 -6.75 -5.25
N ARG A 71 -1.23 -6.12 -6.37
CA ARG A 71 -1.27 -4.68 -6.53
C ARG A 71 -2.69 -4.25 -6.88
N ILE A 72 -3.18 -3.25 -6.17
CA ILE A 72 -4.53 -2.70 -6.35
C ILE A 72 -4.39 -1.25 -6.78
N ASP A 73 -4.78 -0.96 -8.01
CA ASP A 73 -4.77 0.39 -8.56
C ASP A 73 -6.17 1.01 -8.45
N PHE A 74 -6.24 2.20 -7.84
CA PHE A 74 -7.48 2.95 -7.69
C PHE A 74 -7.59 4.03 -8.77
N LYS A 75 -8.29 3.74 -9.87
CA LYS A 75 -8.46 4.74 -10.94
C LYS A 75 -9.65 5.64 -10.66
N ILE A 76 -9.33 6.90 -10.37
CA ILE A 76 -10.28 8.00 -10.27
C ILE A 76 -10.30 8.67 -11.65
N PHE A 77 -11.43 8.59 -12.35
CA PHE A 77 -11.63 9.34 -13.58
C PHE A 77 -12.60 10.48 -13.30
N GLU A 78 -12.15 11.72 -13.35
CA GLU A 78 -12.88 12.80 -14.02
C GLU A 78 -11.98 14.01 -14.28
N ASN A 79 -12.34 14.76 -15.34
CA ASN A 79 -11.64 15.88 -15.98
C ASN A 79 -10.45 16.53 -15.23
N ARG A 80 -9.35 16.70 -15.96
CA ARG A 80 -8.03 17.24 -15.58
C ARG A 80 -8.00 18.66 -14.93
N THR A 81 -9.09 19.16 -14.37
CA THR A 81 -9.22 20.57 -13.93
C THR A 81 -9.58 20.80 -12.47
N LEU A 82 -9.90 19.77 -11.67
CA LEU A 82 -10.23 19.94 -10.24
C LEU A 82 -9.46 18.95 -9.35
N ARG A 83 -8.13 19.11 -9.27
CA ARG A 83 -7.24 18.32 -8.39
C ARG A 83 -7.24 18.82 -6.94
N GLU A 84 -8.41 19.02 -6.33
CA GLU A 84 -8.48 19.51 -4.93
C GLU A 84 -9.30 18.63 -3.97
N ALA A 85 -9.75 17.42 -4.37
CA ALA A 85 -10.61 16.59 -3.49
C ALA A 85 -10.34 15.07 -3.52
N LEU A 86 -9.08 14.62 -3.59
CA LEU A 86 -8.80 13.20 -3.88
C LEU A 86 -8.90 12.22 -2.70
N VAL A 87 -9.01 12.68 -1.45
CA VAL A 87 -9.03 11.80 -0.25
C VAL A 87 -10.32 11.04 -0.07
N THR A 88 -11.42 11.62 -0.54
CA THR A 88 -12.78 11.13 -0.23
C THR A 88 -13.47 10.47 -1.41
N GLU A 89 -12.81 10.39 -2.56
CA GLU A 89 -13.45 9.95 -3.78
C GLU A 89 -13.50 8.42 -3.88
N ILE A 90 -14.65 7.96 -4.34
CA ILE A 90 -14.91 6.57 -4.66
C ILE A 90 -14.20 6.30 -6.00
N PRO A 91 -13.12 5.50 -6.06
CA PRO A 91 -12.47 5.21 -7.33
C PRO A 91 -13.46 4.58 -8.29
N LEU A 92 -13.52 5.07 -9.52
CA LEU A 92 -14.48 4.59 -10.52
C LEU A 92 -14.15 3.16 -10.95
N ILE A 93 -12.86 2.89 -11.15
CA ILE A 93 -12.36 1.56 -11.54
C ILE A 93 -11.32 1.13 -10.53
N VAL A 94 -11.49 -0.08 -10.02
CA VAL A 94 -10.46 -0.75 -9.21
C VAL A 94 -9.91 -1.89 -10.04
N LYS A 95 -8.58 -1.99 -10.10
CA LYS A 95 -7.88 -3.08 -10.77
C LYS A 95 -6.99 -3.80 -9.79
N LEU A 96 -7.20 -5.10 -9.66
CA LEU A 96 -6.34 -6.01 -8.92
C LEU A 96 -5.45 -6.76 -9.90
N TYR A 97 -4.14 -6.61 -9.71
CA TYR A 97 -3.10 -7.35 -10.40
C TYR A 97 -2.51 -8.34 -9.39
N ALA A 98 -2.72 -9.63 -9.62
CA ALA A 98 -2.10 -10.67 -8.81
C ALA A 98 -1.00 -11.35 -9.62
N THR A 99 0.16 -11.48 -9.00
CA THR A 99 1.35 -12.07 -9.60
C THR A 99 1.91 -13.11 -8.64
N ARG A 100 2.19 -14.31 -9.16
CA ARG A 100 2.75 -15.43 -8.39
C ARG A 100 3.84 -16.14 -9.17
N ILE A 101 4.76 -16.79 -8.45
CA ILE A 101 5.78 -17.64 -9.06
C ILE A 101 5.33 -19.10 -8.92
N VAL A 102 5.09 -19.76 -10.04
CA VAL A 102 4.72 -21.19 -10.08
C VAL A 102 5.74 -21.90 -10.96
N ASN A 103 6.43 -22.91 -10.42
CA ASN A 103 7.44 -23.69 -11.15
C ASN A 103 8.49 -22.81 -11.88
N ASN A 104 9.01 -21.79 -11.19
CA ASN A 104 9.95 -20.79 -11.73
C ASN A 104 9.40 -19.97 -12.92
N ARG A 105 8.08 -19.90 -13.09
CA ARG A 105 7.42 -19.04 -14.08
C ARG A 105 6.58 -17.99 -13.38
N LEU A 106 6.60 -16.78 -13.93
CA LEU A 106 5.76 -15.69 -13.48
C LEU A 106 4.37 -15.87 -14.09
N GLU A 107 3.38 -16.14 -13.24
CA GLU A 107 1.97 -16.10 -13.61
C GLU A 107 1.38 -14.77 -13.15
N SER A 108 0.49 -14.19 -13.95
CA SER A 108 -0.19 -12.95 -13.60
C SER A 108 -1.62 -12.94 -14.07
N GLU A 109 -2.51 -12.43 -13.22
CA GLU A 109 -3.92 -12.24 -13.49
C GLU A 109 -4.31 -10.79 -13.22
N LEU A 110 -5.27 -10.29 -14.00
CA LEU A 110 -5.82 -8.95 -13.89
C LEU A 110 -7.34 -9.04 -13.76
N ILE A 111 -7.84 -8.54 -12.64
CA ILE A 111 -9.27 -8.45 -12.34
C ILE A 111 -9.63 -6.97 -12.19
N GLY A 112 -10.52 -6.46 -13.02
CA GLY A 112 -10.99 -5.09 -12.96
C GLY A 112 -12.50 -5.02 -12.79
N TRP A 113 -12.97 -4.10 -11.93
CA TRP A 113 -14.40 -3.85 -11.77
C TRP A 113 -14.70 -2.37 -11.60
N VAL A 114 -15.95 -1.99 -11.90
CA VAL A 114 -16.47 -0.67 -11.61
C VAL A 114 -16.84 -0.62 -10.14
N ASN A 115 -16.25 0.31 -9.42
CA ASN A 115 -16.58 0.56 -8.02
C ASN A 115 -17.53 1.75 -7.91
N ARG A 116 -18.54 1.61 -7.05
CA ARG A 116 -19.62 2.59 -6.88
C ARG A 116 -19.85 2.98 -5.43
N THR A 117 -19.13 2.36 -4.49
CA THR A 117 -19.53 2.40 -3.08
C THR A 117 -18.35 2.66 -2.16
N PHE A 118 -17.23 1.98 -2.39
CA PHE A 118 -16.11 2.00 -1.44
C PHE A 118 -15.12 3.09 -1.80
N LYS A 119 -14.67 3.85 -0.80
CA LYS A 119 -13.52 4.75 -0.93
C LYS A 119 -12.22 3.94 -0.89
N VAL A 120 -11.11 4.55 -1.30
CA VAL A 120 -9.78 3.93 -1.19
C VAL A 120 -9.50 3.44 0.24
N ARG A 121 -9.84 4.25 1.24
CA ARG A 121 -9.67 3.88 2.66
C ARG A 121 -10.43 2.61 3.04
N ASP A 122 -11.64 2.43 2.52
CA ASP A 122 -12.44 1.24 2.82
C ASP A 122 -11.76 -0.04 2.31
N PHE A 123 -11.07 0.02 1.17
CA PHE A 123 -10.28 -1.11 0.67
C PHE A 123 -9.07 -1.38 1.56
N ILE A 124 -8.34 -0.34 1.99
CA ILE A 124 -7.19 -0.50 2.88
C ILE A 124 -7.62 -1.18 4.18
N ASP A 125 -8.62 -0.63 4.87
CA ASP A 125 -9.13 -1.18 6.14
C ASP A 125 -9.67 -2.61 5.95
N HIS A 126 -10.35 -2.85 4.83
CA HIS A 126 -10.89 -4.18 4.52
C HIS A 126 -9.78 -5.22 4.34
N PHE A 127 -8.75 -4.93 3.55
CA PHE A 127 -7.67 -5.89 3.32
C PHE A 127 -6.80 -6.08 4.56
N MET A 128 -6.55 -5.01 5.33
CA MET A 128 -5.88 -5.10 6.63
C MET A 128 -6.65 -6.03 7.58
N GLU A 129 -7.97 -5.90 7.67
CA GLU A 129 -8.81 -6.74 8.53
C GLU A 129 -8.81 -8.22 8.11
N ILE A 130 -8.98 -8.53 6.82
CA ILE A 130 -9.05 -9.94 6.39
C ILE A 130 -7.67 -10.64 6.42
N LEU A 131 -6.58 -9.88 6.32
CA LEU A 131 -5.21 -10.37 6.34
C LEU A 131 -4.53 -10.23 7.71
N HIS A 132 -5.29 -9.82 8.73
CA HIS A 132 -4.81 -9.64 10.11
C HIS A 132 -3.57 -8.75 10.20
N HIS A 133 -3.56 -7.67 9.43
CA HIS A 133 -2.46 -6.73 9.34
C HIS A 133 -2.89 -5.39 9.95
N ASP A 134 -2.04 -4.77 10.77
CA ASP A 134 -2.44 -3.67 11.67
C ASP A 134 -1.74 -2.33 11.36
N ARG A 135 -0.84 -2.31 10.38
CA ARG A 135 -0.10 -1.11 9.98
C ARG A 135 0.12 -1.02 8.47
N ILE A 136 0.62 0.11 8.00
CA ILE A 136 1.23 0.22 6.67
C ILE A 136 2.73 0.08 6.86
N ASP A 137 3.34 -0.94 6.26
CA ASP A 137 4.78 -1.16 6.40
C ASP A 137 5.58 -0.09 5.65
N GLU A 138 5.07 0.39 4.51
CA GLU A 138 5.78 1.34 3.68
C GLU A 138 4.85 2.28 2.92
N ILE A 139 5.19 3.56 2.89
CA ILE A 139 4.66 4.50 1.90
C ILE A 139 5.76 4.72 0.86
N LEU A 140 5.52 4.30 -0.38
CA LEU A 140 6.45 4.40 -1.49
C LEU A 140 6.21 5.70 -2.26
N VAL A 141 7.11 6.66 -2.04
CA VAL A 141 7.15 7.95 -2.75
C VAL A 141 7.93 7.78 -4.04
N SER A 142 7.27 7.96 -5.18
CA SER A 142 7.86 7.83 -6.52
C SER A 142 7.84 9.16 -7.28
N SER A 143 8.88 9.44 -8.07
CA SER A 143 9.12 10.76 -8.70
C SER A 143 8.05 11.27 -9.67
N ASN A 144 7.08 10.44 -10.08
CA ASN A 144 6.15 10.77 -11.16
C ASN A 144 4.70 10.84 -10.63
N ASP A 145 4.03 11.94 -11.00
CA ASP A 145 2.59 12.17 -10.78
C ASP A 145 2.14 11.91 -9.34
N LEU A 146 2.85 12.53 -8.39
CA LEU A 146 2.62 12.34 -6.96
C LEU A 146 1.17 12.66 -6.57
N TYR A 147 0.56 11.72 -5.86
CA TYR A 147 -0.67 11.93 -5.11
C TYR A 147 -0.50 13.15 -4.20
N PRO A 148 -1.53 13.98 -3.94
CA PRO A 148 -1.33 15.14 -3.07
C PRO A 148 -0.93 14.69 -1.65
N PRO A 149 0.17 15.19 -1.07
CA PRO A 149 0.69 14.74 0.22
C PRO A 149 -0.29 14.93 1.38
N GLU A 150 -1.03 16.04 1.41
CA GLU A 150 -2.09 16.30 2.38
C GLU A 150 -3.21 15.27 2.23
N SER A 151 -3.47 14.87 0.98
CA SER A 151 -4.47 13.85 0.70
C SER A 151 -4.03 12.48 1.20
N MET A 152 -2.75 12.14 1.00
CA MET A 152 -2.14 10.93 1.53
C MET A 152 -2.18 10.93 3.08
N GLN A 153 -1.84 12.04 3.73
CA GLN A 153 -1.90 12.16 5.19
C GLN A 153 -3.31 11.92 5.74
N GLN A 154 -4.34 12.45 5.08
CA GLN A 154 -5.73 12.20 5.49
C GLN A 154 -6.13 10.74 5.27
N LEU A 155 -5.70 10.13 4.15
CA LEU A 155 -5.98 8.72 3.84
C LEU A 155 -5.42 7.78 4.92
N ILE A 156 -4.19 8.04 5.37
CA ILE A 156 -3.51 7.20 6.36
C ILE A 156 -3.77 7.60 7.81
N ASN A 157 -4.55 8.65 8.05
CA ASN A 157 -4.81 9.14 9.40
C ASN A 157 -5.34 8.00 10.29
N GLY A 158 -4.78 7.89 11.50
CA GLY A 158 -5.11 6.82 12.45
C GLY A 158 -4.49 5.44 12.16
N LEU A 159 -3.70 5.28 11.10
CA LEU A 159 -2.90 4.06 10.87
C LEU A 159 -1.48 4.24 11.44
N GLU A 160 -0.93 3.14 11.94
CA GLU A 160 0.52 3.05 12.17
C GLU A 160 1.22 2.99 10.81
N ILE A 161 2.20 3.87 10.61
CA ILE A 161 3.10 3.85 9.45
C ILE A 161 4.48 3.49 9.94
N ARG A 162 5.06 2.44 9.36
CA ARG A 162 6.42 2.02 9.70
C ARG A 162 7.44 2.85 8.94
N ASP A 163 7.51 2.75 7.61
CA ASP A 163 8.56 3.39 6.82
C ASP A 163 7.99 4.32 5.73
N LEU A 164 8.69 5.44 5.47
CA LEU A 164 8.51 6.25 4.26
C LEU A 164 9.68 6.01 3.32
N TYR A 165 9.43 5.42 2.16
CA TYR A 165 10.45 5.06 1.18
C TYR A 165 10.45 6.06 0.03
N PHE A 166 11.59 6.67 -0.22
CA PHE A 166 11.80 7.54 -1.38
C PHE A 166 12.59 6.79 -2.43
N SER A 167 11.95 6.50 -3.55
CA SER A 167 12.62 5.84 -4.68
C SER A 167 13.67 6.73 -5.33
N GLU A 168 14.55 6.09 -6.09
CA GLU A 168 15.46 6.77 -7.00
C GLU A 168 14.67 7.70 -7.94
N GLY A 169 15.24 8.87 -8.24
CA GLY A 169 14.65 9.88 -9.13
C GLY A 169 13.75 10.91 -8.44
N ASN A 170 13.40 10.76 -7.16
CA ASN A 170 12.67 11.80 -6.43
C ASN A 170 13.50 13.09 -6.31
N SER A 171 12.89 14.23 -6.58
CA SER A 171 13.52 15.53 -6.32
C SER A 171 13.60 15.79 -4.81
N ASP A 172 14.61 16.54 -4.38
CA ASP A 172 14.72 16.97 -2.98
C ASP A 172 13.47 17.75 -2.52
N VAL A 173 12.82 18.47 -3.44
CA VAL A 173 11.62 19.26 -3.15
C VAL A 173 10.44 18.34 -2.83
N ASP A 174 10.20 17.33 -3.67
CA ASP A 174 9.10 16.37 -3.49
C ASP A 174 9.30 15.56 -2.20
N ALA A 175 10.53 15.12 -1.95
CA ALA A 175 10.86 14.40 -0.73
C ALA A 175 10.57 15.23 0.53
N MET A 176 10.97 16.50 0.52
CA MET A 176 10.71 17.43 1.63
C MET A 176 9.23 17.73 1.82
N ILE A 177 8.46 17.86 0.73
CA ILE A 177 7.01 18.06 0.79
C ILE A 177 6.35 16.87 1.52
N TYR A 178 6.70 15.64 1.12
CA TYR A 178 6.17 14.42 1.73
C TYR A 178 6.62 14.24 3.18
N LEU A 179 7.90 14.46 3.48
CA LEU A 179 8.41 14.42 4.86
C LEU A 179 7.69 15.40 5.79
N ASN A 180 7.29 16.57 5.28
CA ASN A 180 6.56 17.56 6.08
C ASN A 180 5.07 17.22 6.26
N ALA A 181 4.46 16.59 5.25
CA ALA A 181 3.03 16.27 5.25
C ALA A 181 2.71 14.98 6.03
N ILE A 182 3.54 13.95 5.86
CA ILE A 182 3.30 12.62 6.44
C ILE A 182 3.80 12.58 7.89
N LYS A 183 2.87 12.58 8.85
CA LYS A 183 3.17 12.56 10.30
C LYS A 183 2.31 11.53 11.04
N PRO A 184 2.85 10.86 12.08
CA PRO A 184 4.24 10.84 12.53
C PRO A 184 4.99 9.66 11.92
N THR A 185 5.77 9.88 10.86
CA THR A 185 6.66 8.83 10.35
C THR A 185 7.85 8.66 11.29
N ARG A 186 8.09 7.44 11.78
CA ARG A 186 9.20 7.13 12.69
C ARG A 186 10.48 6.71 11.97
N SER A 187 10.40 6.29 10.72
CA SER A 187 11.59 5.97 9.92
C SER A 187 11.37 6.25 8.44
N PHE A 188 12.46 6.55 7.75
CA PHE A 188 12.43 6.72 6.30
C PHE A 188 13.67 6.12 5.64
N PHE A 189 13.49 5.69 4.40
CA PHE A 189 14.50 5.07 3.54
C PHE A 189 14.70 5.93 2.30
N LEU A 190 15.96 6.23 1.98
CA LEU A 190 16.35 6.98 0.79
C LEU A 190 17.10 6.06 -0.17
N ASP A 191 16.49 5.75 -1.31
CA ASP A 191 17.08 4.94 -2.36
C ASP A 191 17.67 5.82 -3.46
N GLY A 192 18.99 5.79 -3.64
CA GLY A 192 19.67 6.51 -4.74
C GLY A 192 19.47 8.03 -4.75
N SER A 193 18.94 8.61 -3.67
CA SER A 193 18.59 10.03 -3.63
C SER A 193 19.82 10.92 -3.38
N PRO A 194 20.03 11.99 -4.17
CA PRO A 194 21.08 12.98 -3.95
C PRO A 194 20.85 13.87 -2.72
N LEU A 195 19.75 13.66 -1.96
CA LEU A 195 19.45 14.33 -0.68
C LEU A 195 20.65 14.39 0.30
N PHE A 196 21.61 13.47 0.14
CA PHE A 196 22.84 13.41 0.93
C PHE A 196 24.05 14.15 0.35
N VAL A 197 23.89 14.96 -0.70
CA VAL A 197 24.79 16.11 -0.91
C VAL A 197 24.37 17.16 0.12
N TRP A 198 24.99 17.01 1.29
CA TRP A 198 24.55 17.48 2.58
C TRP A 198 24.06 18.95 2.64
N ASN A 199 22.75 19.19 2.64
CA ASN A 199 22.19 20.44 3.18
C ASN A 199 21.68 20.21 4.61
N HIS A 200 22.62 20.19 5.57
CA HIS A 200 22.39 19.92 7.00
C HIS A 200 21.20 20.73 7.54
N THR A 201 21.10 21.97 7.08
CA THR A 201 20.11 22.95 7.53
C THR A 201 18.68 22.56 7.15
N LYS A 202 18.48 21.90 6.00
CA LYS A 202 17.13 21.50 5.55
C LYS A 202 16.62 20.24 6.25
N MET A 203 17.50 19.29 6.56
CA MET A 203 17.13 18.01 7.15
C MET A 203 17.19 18.00 8.68
N SER A 204 17.87 18.97 9.30
CA SER A 204 17.96 19.11 10.76
C SER A 204 16.62 19.00 11.51
N PRO A 205 15.47 19.51 11.01
CA PRO A 205 14.20 19.38 11.73
C PRO A 205 13.67 17.94 11.82
N PHE A 206 14.10 17.04 10.93
CA PHE A 206 13.67 15.64 10.94
C PHE A 206 14.54 14.78 11.86
N PHE A 207 15.85 15.06 11.94
CA PHE A 207 16.75 14.39 12.88
C PHE A 207 16.43 14.66 14.36
N ILE A 208 15.68 15.73 14.65
CA ILE A 208 15.26 16.11 16.02
C ILE A 208 13.94 15.41 16.42
N GLN A 209 13.20 14.85 15.45
CA GLN A 209 12.00 14.07 15.74
C GLN A 209 12.40 12.72 16.34
N SER A 210 11.50 12.08 17.11
CA SER A 210 11.74 10.75 17.69
C SER A 210 11.71 9.67 16.61
N LEU A 211 12.67 9.72 15.70
CA LEU A 211 12.86 8.75 14.65
C LEU A 211 13.51 7.49 15.24
N ASP A 212 13.01 6.34 14.81
CA ASP A 212 13.56 5.03 15.14
C ASP A 212 14.85 4.78 14.33
N HIS A 213 14.87 5.13 13.04
CA HIS A 213 16.08 5.05 12.20
C HIS A 213 15.92 5.79 10.84
N ILE A 214 17.06 6.07 10.21
CA ILE A 214 17.15 6.56 8.82
C ILE A 214 18.06 5.62 8.06
N ARG A 215 17.64 5.18 6.87
CA ARG A 215 18.42 4.29 6.00
C ARG A 215 18.67 4.94 4.65
N GLN A 216 19.86 4.69 4.09
CA GLN A 216 20.24 5.19 2.77
C GLN A 216 20.97 4.10 1.99
N ALA A 217 20.56 3.85 0.74
CA ALA A 217 21.36 3.08 -0.21
C ALA A 217 22.24 4.03 -1.04
N LYS A 218 23.54 3.74 -1.13
CA LYS A 218 24.46 4.37 -2.09
C LYS A 218 24.74 3.40 -3.23
N PHE A 219 24.57 3.86 -4.46
CA PHE A 219 25.13 3.16 -5.62
C PHE A 219 26.64 3.39 -5.65
N GLU A 220 27.41 2.42 -5.16
CA GLU A 220 28.74 2.18 -5.70
C GLU A 220 28.58 1.24 -6.90
N ASN A 221 29.18 1.62 -8.03
CA ASN A 221 29.08 0.92 -9.31
C ASN A 221 29.13 -0.60 -9.16
N PHE A 222 28.29 -1.30 -9.95
CA PHE A 222 28.25 -2.75 -10.11
C PHE A 222 29.59 -3.44 -9.75
N PHE A 223 29.51 -4.43 -8.85
CA PHE A 223 30.62 -5.19 -8.21
C PHE A 223 31.05 -4.77 -6.79
N SER A 224 30.12 -4.41 -5.89
CA SER A 224 30.05 -4.97 -4.52
C SER A 224 28.90 -4.30 -3.77
N SER A 225 27.92 -5.10 -3.32
CA SER A 225 26.85 -4.60 -2.46
C SER A 225 27.40 -4.37 -1.06
N THR A 226 27.68 -3.11 -0.72
CA THR A 226 27.90 -2.71 0.67
C THR A 226 26.74 -1.82 1.08
N ASP A 227 25.71 -2.41 1.68
CA ASP A 227 24.64 -1.67 2.35
C ASP A 227 25.24 -0.91 3.53
N PHE A 228 25.25 0.43 3.45
CA PHE A 228 25.61 1.27 4.59
C PHE A 228 24.36 1.59 5.40
N SER A 229 24.12 0.80 6.45
CA SER A 229 23.17 1.19 7.50
C SER A 229 23.86 2.19 8.44
N LEU A 230 23.54 3.47 8.32
CA LEU A 230 23.90 4.47 9.34
C LEU A 230 22.98 4.30 10.54
N TYR A 231 23.39 3.46 11.50
CA TYR A 231 22.76 3.38 12.81
C TYR A 231 23.11 4.63 13.61
N PHE A 232 22.12 5.49 13.84
CA PHE A 232 22.23 6.52 14.88
C PHE A 232 21.73 5.91 16.19
N GLU A 233 22.63 5.33 16.99
CA GLU A 233 22.37 5.12 18.42
C GLU A 233 22.50 6.47 19.15
N LYS A 234 21.51 6.81 19.97
CA LYS A 234 21.53 8.03 20.79
C LYS A 234 22.74 8.01 21.74
N MET A 235 23.51 9.11 21.75
CA MET A 235 24.25 9.54 22.95
C MET A 235 23.29 10.23 23.92
#